data_AF-A0AAE0KUZ5-F1
#
_entry.id   AF-A0AAE0KUZ5-F1
#
_cell.length_a   1.000
_cell.length_b   1.000
_cell.length_c   1.000
_cell.angle_alpha   90.00
_cell.angle_beta   90.00
_cell.angle_gamma   90.00
#
_symmetry.space_group_name_H-M   'P 1'
#
loop_
_entity.id
_entity.type
_entity.pdbx_description
1 polymer ?
#
loop_
_entity_poly.entity_id
_entity_poly.type
_entity_poly.pdbx_seq_one_letter_code
_entity_poly.pdbx_strand_id
1 'polypeptide(L)'
;MVCSPDSRLQTCTCRHQSSQEQRHTMLMLLSPAKTLDMSSLAVKTLKTTPSMLQDMEDLLPVVKSLSVAALKSLFSVSDAIARLNYERYANFDTLETKQAALAFDGPAYKGLNAKSMSPADLEFAQSHLRILCGLYGVLKPLDEIKAYRLEMSNKLVNPRGKDLYAFWGDSITQTCIQELQEFEQSERFIVNCASQEYFKSIKPKLLESAGTTLYNMVFPGPSVYAKEARGAMCRYIVINRITTPEGLKGFTGSEGEWSFDANKSSGTDFVFTRGAAKKLNAKAAKPAKRAQADTVIEERDSTAKSTGKNTKKSTEKATTKDVDEETNESTMRRSKRLRSK
;
A
#
# COMPACT_ATOMS: atom_id res chain seq x y z
N MET A 1 51.82 5.70 49.44
CA MET A 1 50.72 5.95 48.48
C MET A 1 51.20 5.51 47.12
N VAL A 2 50.46 4.58 46.54
CA VAL A 2 50.81 3.74 45.39
C VAL A 2 50.14 4.30 44.12
N CYS A 3 50.69 3.94 42.96
CA CYS A 3 50.15 3.98 41.58
C CYS A 3 50.44 5.20 40.69
N SER A 4 51.52 5.02 39.89
CA SER A 4 51.58 4.85 38.42
C SER A 4 50.95 5.82 37.38
N PRO A 5 51.55 5.87 36.16
CA PRO A 5 51.18 6.72 35.02
C PRO A 5 50.38 5.97 33.92
N ASP A 6 49.51 6.67 33.20
CA ASP A 6 48.95 6.33 31.88
C ASP A 6 47.96 7.45 31.49
N SER A 7 47.55 7.74 30.25
CA SER A 7 47.79 7.24 28.91
C SER A 7 47.16 8.29 27.99
N ARG A 8 47.63 8.31 26.74
CA ARG A 8 47.03 9.01 25.61
C ARG A 8 45.54 8.67 25.49
N LEU A 9 44.71 9.63 25.11
CA LEU A 9 43.58 9.44 24.20
C LEU A 9 43.11 10.82 23.70
N GLN A 10 43.70 11.26 22.59
CA GLN A 10 43.03 12.20 21.69
C GLN A 10 41.75 11.52 21.23
N THR A 11 40.60 11.93 21.76
CA THR A 11 39.32 11.58 21.17
C THR A 11 39.21 12.32 19.86
N CYS A 12 39.54 11.60 18.80
CA CYS A 12 39.26 11.96 17.42
C CYS A 12 37.76 12.29 17.32
N THR A 13 37.41 13.56 17.16
CA THR A 13 36.06 13.98 16.78
C THR A 13 35.84 13.50 15.35
N CYS A 14 35.45 12.24 15.20
CA CYS A 14 34.77 11.77 14.02
C CYS A 14 33.46 12.55 13.94
N ARG A 15 33.48 13.68 13.23
CA ARG A 15 32.29 14.16 12.52
C ARG A 15 31.88 13.04 11.59
N HIS A 16 31.07 12.11 12.09
CA HIS A 16 30.07 11.50 11.22
C HIS A 16 29.18 12.65 10.80
N GLN A 17 29.51 13.25 9.65
CA GLN A 17 28.51 13.86 8.80
C GLN A 17 27.53 12.74 8.49
N SER A 18 26.52 12.59 9.36
CA SER A 18 25.30 11.89 9.01
C SER A 18 24.83 12.54 7.72
N SER A 19 24.80 11.74 6.65
CA SER A 19 24.05 12.03 5.45
C SER A 19 22.77 12.75 5.83
N GLN A 20 22.69 14.03 5.47
CA GLN A 20 21.44 14.78 5.48
C GLN A 20 20.44 13.92 4.71
N GLU A 21 19.54 13.23 5.43
CA GLU A 21 18.43 12.53 4.84
C GLU A 21 17.70 13.56 4.00
N GLN A 22 17.70 13.37 2.68
CA GLN A 22 16.86 14.14 1.78
C GLN A 22 15.43 13.89 2.21
N ARG A 23 14.88 14.79 3.03
CA ARG A 23 13.48 14.81 3.41
C ARG A 23 12.70 15.26 2.18
N HIS A 24 12.26 14.30 1.39
CA HIS A 24 11.69 14.57 0.07
C HIS A 24 10.30 15.24 0.20
N THR A 25 10.08 16.28 -0.61
CA THR A 25 8.96 17.23 -0.54
C THR A 25 7.81 16.90 -1.49
N MET A 26 7.42 15.63 -1.51
CA MET A 26 6.45 15.13 -2.50
C MET A 26 5.41 14.20 -1.88
N LEU A 27 4.15 14.41 -2.24
CA LEU A 27 3.07 13.46 -1.99
C LEU A 27 2.42 13.00 -3.29
N MET A 28 2.18 11.69 -3.41
CA MET A 28 1.37 11.09 -4.45
C MET A 28 -0.06 10.91 -3.94
N LEU A 29 -1.04 11.18 -4.79
CA LEU A 29 -2.44 10.90 -4.50
C LEU A 29 -2.93 9.72 -5.34
N LEU A 30 -3.54 8.73 -4.71
CA LEU A 30 -4.14 7.57 -5.38
C LEU A 30 -5.60 7.38 -4.94
N SER A 31 -6.44 6.90 -5.86
CA SER A 31 -7.81 6.49 -5.51
C SER A 31 -7.82 5.13 -4.79
N PRO A 32 -8.82 4.87 -3.94
CA PRO A 32 -8.99 3.56 -3.32
C PRO A 32 -9.57 2.57 -4.32
N ALA A 33 -9.71 1.31 -3.90
CA ALA A 33 -10.43 0.29 -4.66
C ALA A 33 -11.76 -0.07 -4.02
N LYS A 34 -12.70 -0.55 -4.84
CA LYS A 34 -14.02 -1.01 -4.37
C LYS A 34 -13.95 -2.40 -3.73
N THR A 35 -12.99 -3.21 -4.14
CA THR A 35 -12.75 -4.55 -3.60
C THR A 35 -11.65 -4.48 -2.56
N LEU A 36 -11.81 -5.28 -1.51
CA LEU A 36 -10.86 -5.40 -0.41
C LEU A 36 -10.52 -6.87 -0.22
N ASP A 37 -9.24 -7.20 -0.23
CA ASP A 37 -8.68 -8.48 0.17
C ASP A 37 -8.23 -8.41 1.64
N MET A 38 -9.07 -8.94 2.53
CA MET A 38 -8.81 -8.98 3.98
C MET A 38 -8.15 -10.29 4.44
N SER A 39 -7.64 -11.11 3.52
CA SER A 39 -6.91 -12.34 3.88
C SER A 39 -5.68 -12.02 4.74
N SER A 40 -5.32 -12.92 5.65
CA SER A 40 -4.14 -12.76 6.50
C SER A 40 -2.85 -12.71 5.67
N LEU A 41 -1.90 -11.90 6.12
CA LEU A 41 -0.57 -11.83 5.52
C LEU A 41 0.34 -12.85 6.21
N ALA A 42 1.20 -13.51 5.43
CA ALA A 42 2.17 -14.46 5.96
C ALA A 42 3.28 -13.78 6.80
N VAL A 43 3.51 -12.48 6.59
CA VAL A 43 4.58 -11.71 7.22
C VAL A 43 3.98 -10.54 8.00
N LYS A 44 4.47 -10.32 9.22
CA LYS A 44 4.14 -9.13 10.01
C LYS A 44 4.84 -7.91 9.41
N THR A 45 4.04 -6.93 9.01
CA THR A 45 4.50 -5.62 8.51
C THR A 45 4.13 -4.53 9.51
N LEU A 46 4.79 -3.37 9.42
CA LEU A 46 4.44 -2.20 10.23
C LEU A 46 2.99 -1.80 9.99
N LYS A 47 2.32 -1.35 11.05
CA LYS A 47 0.93 -0.90 11.07
C LYS A 47 0.91 0.53 11.61
N THR A 48 0.13 1.40 10.98
CA THR A 48 -0.12 2.75 11.45
C THR A 48 -1.61 3.00 11.59
N THR A 49 -1.97 4.11 12.23
CA THR A 49 -3.35 4.49 12.48
C THR A 49 -3.74 5.65 11.56
N PRO A 50 -4.93 5.63 10.94
CA PRO A 50 -5.42 6.75 10.15
C PRO A 50 -5.35 8.09 10.92
N SER A 51 -4.95 9.17 10.27
CA SER A 51 -4.82 10.48 10.91
C SER A 51 -6.16 11.20 11.13
N MET A 52 -7.19 10.87 10.35
CA MET A 52 -8.50 11.53 10.38
C MET A 52 -9.59 10.68 11.06
N LEU A 53 -9.24 9.94 12.12
CA LEU A 53 -10.18 9.05 12.81
C LEU A 53 -11.39 9.79 13.41
N GLN A 54 -11.18 10.99 13.97
CA GLN A 54 -12.27 11.75 14.57
C GLN A 54 -13.36 12.10 13.55
N ASP A 55 -12.96 12.54 12.36
CA ASP A 55 -13.90 12.80 11.25
C ASP A 55 -14.59 11.51 10.77
N MET A 56 -13.85 10.40 10.72
CA MET A 56 -14.43 9.10 10.37
C MET A 56 -15.50 8.67 11.39
N GLU A 57 -15.24 8.88 12.69
CA GLU A 57 -16.18 8.59 13.78
C GLU A 57 -17.44 9.45 13.74
N ASP A 58 -17.37 10.69 13.23
CA ASP A 58 -18.56 11.51 12.99
C ASP A 58 -19.40 11.00 11.80
N LEU A 59 -18.76 10.42 10.79
CA LEU A 59 -19.41 9.94 9.57
C LEU A 59 -19.98 8.53 9.72
N LEU A 60 -19.31 7.67 10.49
CA LEU A 60 -19.64 6.25 10.63
C LEU A 60 -21.07 6.00 11.13
N PRO A 61 -21.61 6.71 12.15
CA PRO A 61 -22.99 6.54 12.61
C PRO A 61 -24.03 6.78 11.52
N VAL A 62 -23.77 7.76 10.63
CA VAL A 62 -24.67 8.08 9.51
C VAL A 62 -24.79 6.87 8.60
N VAL A 63 -23.67 6.26 8.22
CA VAL A 63 -23.67 5.09 7.33
C VAL A 63 -24.21 3.84 8.02
N LYS A 64 -23.88 3.63 9.31
CA LYS A 64 -24.41 2.53 10.13
C LYS A 64 -25.93 2.56 10.26
N SER A 65 -26.56 3.74 10.21
CA SER A 65 -28.01 3.89 10.31
C SER A 65 -28.80 3.50 9.05
N LEU A 66 -28.11 3.32 7.92
CA LEU A 66 -28.76 3.05 6.64
C LEU A 66 -29.26 1.61 6.55
N SER A 67 -30.49 1.45 6.05
CA SER A 67 -31.03 0.14 5.72
C SER A 67 -30.31 -0.49 4.52
N VAL A 68 -30.43 -1.81 4.35
CA VAL A 68 -29.92 -2.53 3.16
C VAL A 68 -30.42 -1.88 1.86
N ALA A 69 -31.69 -1.47 1.80
CA ALA A 69 -32.26 -0.81 0.62
C ALA A 69 -31.64 0.57 0.36
N ALA A 70 -31.39 1.35 1.42
CA ALA A 70 -30.71 2.63 1.31
C ALA A 70 -29.25 2.46 0.84
N LEU A 71 -28.51 1.49 1.39
CA LEU A 71 -27.14 1.18 0.95
C LEU A 71 -27.09 0.69 -0.50
N LYS A 72 -28.05 -0.15 -0.91
CA LYS A 72 -28.18 -0.59 -2.32
C LYS A 72 -28.31 0.59 -3.26
N SER A 73 -29.20 1.53 -2.94
CA SER A 73 -29.43 2.74 -3.72
C SER A 73 -28.20 3.66 -3.70
N LEU A 74 -27.66 3.95 -2.51
CA LEU A 74 -26.51 4.84 -2.32
C LEU A 74 -25.29 4.38 -3.11
N PHE A 75 -24.97 3.09 -3.05
CA PHE A 75 -23.79 2.52 -3.74
C PHE A 75 -24.08 2.10 -5.18
N SER A 76 -25.35 2.06 -5.60
CA SER A 76 -25.79 1.55 -6.90
C SER A 76 -25.26 0.14 -7.16
N VAL A 77 -25.57 -0.80 -6.25
CA VAL A 77 -25.05 -2.18 -6.26
C VAL A 77 -26.16 -3.22 -6.22
N SER A 78 -25.79 -4.50 -6.34
CA SER A 78 -26.70 -5.63 -6.16
C SER A 78 -27.11 -5.80 -4.68
N ASP A 79 -28.19 -6.54 -4.45
CA ASP A 79 -28.65 -6.87 -3.09
C ASP A 79 -27.57 -7.60 -2.27
N ALA A 80 -26.80 -8.48 -2.91
CA ALA A 80 -25.72 -9.20 -2.26
C ALA A 80 -24.64 -8.25 -1.72
N ILE A 81 -24.20 -7.28 -2.53
CA ILE A 81 -23.19 -6.31 -2.11
C ILE A 81 -23.75 -5.33 -1.06
N ALA A 82 -25.02 -4.96 -1.18
CA ALA A 82 -25.68 -4.11 -0.19
C ALA A 82 -25.77 -4.79 1.17
N ARG A 83 -26.21 -6.06 1.23
CA ARG A 83 -26.25 -6.86 2.48
C ARG A 83 -24.87 -7.04 3.08
N LEU A 84 -23.87 -7.38 2.26
CA LEU A 84 -22.49 -7.49 2.71
C LEU A 84 -22.00 -6.20 3.41
N ASN A 85 -22.27 -5.03 2.83
CA ASN A 85 -21.84 -3.78 3.45
C ASN A 85 -22.70 -3.38 4.66
N TYR A 86 -24.00 -3.71 4.66
CA TYR A 86 -24.83 -3.57 5.85
C TYR A 86 -24.26 -4.35 7.04
N GLU A 87 -23.88 -5.62 6.83
CA GLU A 87 -23.26 -6.47 7.84
C GLU A 87 -21.89 -5.95 8.29
N ARG A 88 -21.08 -5.44 7.36
CA ARG A 88 -19.80 -4.79 7.69
C ARG A 88 -20.00 -3.56 8.59
N TYR A 89 -20.98 -2.71 8.29
CA TYR A 89 -21.25 -1.54 9.10
C TYR A 89 -21.84 -1.92 10.47
N ALA A 90 -22.77 -2.89 10.51
CA ALA A 90 -23.34 -3.37 11.78
C ALA A 90 -22.27 -3.93 12.72
N ASN A 91 -21.29 -4.66 12.19
CA ASN A 91 -20.21 -5.29 12.96
C ASN A 91 -18.90 -4.52 12.92
N PHE A 92 -18.92 -3.25 12.51
CA PHE A 92 -17.70 -2.51 12.17
C PHE A 92 -16.66 -2.54 13.29
N ASP A 93 -17.08 -2.43 14.55
CA ASP A 93 -16.16 -2.31 15.69
C ASP A 93 -15.35 -3.58 15.94
N THR A 94 -15.88 -4.74 15.57
CA THR A 94 -15.24 -6.06 15.74
C THR A 94 -14.58 -6.60 14.47
N LEU A 95 -14.62 -5.85 13.36
CA LEU A 95 -13.94 -6.27 12.13
C LEU A 95 -12.42 -6.23 12.28
N GLU A 96 -11.77 -7.26 11.73
CA GLU A 96 -10.32 -7.30 11.55
C GLU A 96 -9.82 -6.14 10.69
N THR A 97 -8.62 -5.66 11.00
CA THR A 97 -7.95 -4.59 10.29
C THR A 97 -6.84 -5.11 9.38
N LYS A 98 -6.58 -4.36 8.30
CA LYS A 98 -5.45 -4.60 7.41
C LYS A 98 -4.94 -3.27 6.85
N GLN A 99 -3.64 -3.18 6.55
CA GLN A 99 -3.04 -1.99 5.97
C GLN A 99 -3.67 -1.65 4.61
N ALA A 100 -3.98 -0.37 4.39
CA ALA A 100 -4.70 0.12 3.21
C ALA A 100 -4.11 -0.35 1.87
N ALA A 101 -2.79 -0.20 1.67
CA ALA A 101 -2.13 -0.61 0.42
C ALA A 101 -2.08 -2.13 0.21
N LEU A 102 -2.28 -2.92 1.26
CA LEU A 102 -2.31 -4.39 1.23
C LEU A 102 -3.74 -4.96 1.20
N ALA A 103 -4.73 -4.14 1.56
CA ALA A 103 -6.14 -4.48 1.61
C ALA A 103 -6.87 -4.12 0.32
N PHE A 104 -6.65 -2.93 -0.24
CA PHE A 104 -7.30 -2.53 -1.49
C PHE A 104 -6.89 -3.44 -2.65
N ASP A 105 -7.89 -3.94 -3.38
CA ASP A 105 -7.71 -4.83 -4.51
C ASP A 105 -8.47 -4.32 -5.75
N GLY A 106 -7.75 -4.15 -6.84
CA GLY A 106 -8.26 -3.58 -8.09
C GLY A 106 -7.12 -3.17 -9.02
N PRO A 107 -7.41 -2.69 -10.24
CA PRO A 107 -6.38 -2.42 -11.25
C PRO A 107 -5.26 -1.50 -10.76
N ALA A 108 -5.58 -0.42 -10.04
CA ALA A 108 -4.58 0.46 -9.46
C ALA A 108 -3.68 -0.25 -8.42
N TYR A 109 -4.24 -1.15 -7.61
CA TYR A 109 -3.47 -1.86 -6.60
C TYR A 109 -2.68 -3.05 -7.16
N LYS A 110 -3.13 -3.60 -8.30
CA LYS A 110 -2.31 -4.50 -9.12
C LYS A 110 -1.10 -3.78 -9.71
N GLY A 111 -1.27 -2.56 -10.21
CA GLY A 111 -0.16 -1.72 -10.68
C GLY A 111 0.78 -1.28 -9.55
N LEU A 112 0.23 -0.91 -8.39
CA LEU A 112 1.03 -0.55 -7.21
C LEU A 112 1.85 -1.74 -6.70
N ASN A 113 1.21 -2.93 -6.64
CA ASN A 113 1.78 -4.19 -6.18
C ASN A 113 2.57 -4.06 -4.87
N ALA A 114 1.94 -3.47 -3.85
CA ALA A 114 2.58 -3.22 -2.55
C ALA A 114 3.02 -4.50 -1.84
N LYS A 115 2.36 -5.64 -2.09
CA LYS A 115 2.74 -6.95 -1.54
C LYS A 115 4.14 -7.41 -1.98
N SER A 116 4.66 -6.88 -3.10
CA SER A 116 6.01 -7.21 -3.59
C SER A 116 7.09 -6.23 -3.14
N MET A 117 6.74 -5.18 -2.39
CA MET A 117 7.67 -4.12 -2.00
C MET A 117 8.55 -4.58 -0.84
N SER A 118 9.82 -4.15 -0.82
CA SER A 118 10.68 -4.36 0.35
C SER A 118 10.21 -3.49 1.53
N PRO A 119 10.64 -3.77 2.77
CA PRO A 119 10.33 -2.90 3.90
C PRO A 119 10.72 -1.44 3.68
N ALA A 120 11.87 -1.17 3.07
CA ALA A 120 12.33 0.19 2.75
C ALA A 120 11.49 0.86 1.65
N ASP A 121 10.91 0.08 0.72
CA ASP A 121 9.97 0.61 -0.27
C ASP A 121 8.63 0.95 0.37
N LEU A 122 8.14 0.12 1.30
CA LEU A 122 6.92 0.39 2.05
C LEU A 122 7.07 1.61 2.96
N GLU A 123 8.23 1.81 3.57
CA GLU A 123 8.55 3.00 4.38
C GLU A 123 8.58 4.28 3.52
N PHE A 124 9.20 4.22 2.34
CA PHE A 124 9.16 5.33 1.40
C PHE A 124 7.72 5.60 0.93
N ALA A 125 6.97 4.57 0.57
CA ALA A 125 5.57 4.70 0.21
C ALA A 125 4.75 5.30 1.38
N GLN A 126 5.02 4.89 2.61
CA GLN A 126 4.33 5.38 3.80
C GLN A 126 4.49 6.91 3.95
N SER A 127 5.68 7.42 3.66
CA SER A 127 5.99 8.84 3.72
C SER A 127 5.37 9.62 2.55
N HIS A 128 5.35 9.03 1.34
CA HIS A 128 5.05 9.75 0.09
C HIS A 128 3.71 9.43 -0.56
N LEU A 129 2.98 8.39 -0.19
CA LEU A 129 1.71 8.01 -0.83
C LEU A 129 0.52 8.31 0.08
N ARG A 130 -0.51 8.93 -0.49
CA ARG A 130 -1.79 9.18 0.15
C ARG A 130 -2.92 8.60 -0.69
N ILE A 131 -3.77 7.81 -0.03
CA ILE A 131 -4.93 7.15 -0.63
C ILE A 131 -6.17 7.94 -0.20
N LEU A 132 -6.79 8.66 -1.14
CA LEU A 132 -8.01 9.42 -0.89
C LEU A 132 -9.17 8.46 -0.64
N CYS A 133 -9.99 8.68 0.39
CA CYS A 133 -11.03 7.75 0.82
C CYS A 133 -12.31 8.48 1.22
N GLY A 134 -13.48 7.89 0.90
CA GLY A 134 -14.77 8.46 1.30
C GLY A 134 -15.00 8.41 2.82
N LEU A 135 -14.63 7.29 3.47
CA LEU A 135 -14.85 7.08 4.90
C LEU A 135 -13.72 7.62 5.78
N TYR A 136 -12.47 7.44 5.35
CA TYR A 136 -11.28 7.78 6.15
C TYR A 136 -10.62 9.11 5.75
N GLY A 137 -11.15 9.81 4.73
CA GLY A 137 -10.59 11.06 4.22
C GLY A 137 -9.31 10.82 3.42
N VAL A 138 -8.19 10.67 4.12
CA VAL A 138 -6.89 10.34 3.54
C VAL A 138 -6.18 9.28 4.37
N LEU A 139 -5.60 8.29 3.71
CA LEU A 139 -4.85 7.20 4.32
C LEU A 139 -3.42 7.15 3.83
N LYS A 140 -2.51 6.73 4.69
CA LYS A 140 -1.16 6.26 4.34
C LYS A 140 -1.20 4.75 4.01
N PRO A 141 -0.25 4.23 3.21
CA PRO A 141 -0.21 2.82 2.82
C PRO A 141 -0.37 1.79 3.94
N LEU A 142 0.21 2.06 5.11
CA LEU A 142 0.25 1.17 6.25
C LEU A 142 -0.84 1.45 7.29
N ASP A 143 -1.74 2.41 7.01
CA ASP A 143 -2.86 2.69 7.89
C ASP A 143 -3.83 1.53 7.92
N GLU A 144 -4.21 1.13 9.13
CA GLU A 144 -5.15 0.05 9.35
C GLU A 144 -6.58 0.46 9.00
N ILE A 145 -7.16 -0.26 8.04
CA ILE A 145 -8.55 -0.11 7.64
C ILE A 145 -9.35 -1.38 7.92
N LYS A 146 -10.64 -1.19 8.14
CA LYS A 146 -11.63 -2.27 8.22
C LYS A 146 -12.31 -2.43 6.86
N ALA A 147 -12.95 -3.57 6.63
CA ALA A 147 -13.67 -3.78 5.39
C ALA A 147 -14.88 -2.84 5.28
N TYR A 148 -14.96 -2.02 4.24
CA TYR A 148 -16.06 -1.07 4.02
C TYR A 148 -16.31 -0.81 2.54
N ARG A 149 -17.37 -0.04 2.23
CA ARG A 149 -17.55 0.59 0.92
C ARG A 149 -18.21 1.95 1.09
N LEU A 150 -17.49 3.01 0.76
CA LEU A 150 -18.04 4.36 0.69
C LEU A 150 -17.21 5.15 -0.31
N GLU A 151 -17.77 5.35 -1.50
CA GLU A 151 -17.12 6.05 -2.61
C GLU A 151 -17.30 7.56 -2.45
N MET A 152 -16.29 8.36 -2.81
CA MET A 152 -16.30 9.82 -2.58
C MET A 152 -17.48 10.52 -3.30
N SER A 153 -17.94 9.98 -4.43
CA SER A 153 -19.10 10.51 -5.16
C SER A 153 -20.46 10.20 -4.54
N ASN A 154 -20.54 9.36 -3.50
CA ASN A 154 -21.83 9.00 -2.89
C ASN A 154 -22.50 10.24 -2.26
N LYS A 155 -23.78 10.44 -2.59
CA LYS A 155 -24.61 11.54 -2.07
C LYS A 155 -25.17 11.21 -0.69
N LEU A 156 -24.27 11.04 0.27
CA LEU A 156 -24.62 10.78 1.66
C LEU A 156 -24.84 12.11 2.39
N VAL A 157 -26.09 12.43 2.71
CA VAL A 157 -26.41 13.55 3.60
C VAL A 157 -25.85 13.26 4.99
N ASN A 158 -25.18 14.24 5.58
CA ASN A 158 -24.43 14.11 6.82
C ASN A 158 -24.46 15.43 7.60
N PRO A 159 -24.00 15.47 8.87
CA PRO A 159 -24.07 16.68 9.70
C PRO A 159 -23.38 17.92 9.12
N ARG A 160 -22.42 17.73 8.19
CA ARG A 160 -21.61 18.78 7.59
C ARG A 160 -22.02 19.12 6.15
N GLY A 161 -23.05 18.46 5.60
CA GLY A 161 -23.60 18.83 4.29
C GLY A 161 -24.31 17.71 3.53
N LYS A 162 -24.51 17.97 2.23
CA LYS A 162 -25.34 17.14 1.34
C LYS A 162 -24.63 15.92 0.73
N ASP A 163 -23.31 15.88 0.81
CA ASP A 163 -22.46 14.83 0.23
C ASP A 163 -21.10 14.78 0.95
N LEU A 164 -20.23 13.84 0.54
CA LEU A 164 -18.91 13.66 1.14
C LEU A 164 -17.92 14.78 0.78
N TYR A 165 -18.11 15.47 -0.35
CA TYR A 165 -17.28 16.63 -0.69
C TYR A 165 -17.54 17.79 0.27
N ALA A 166 -18.80 17.99 0.67
CA ALA A 166 -19.17 18.94 1.72
C ALA A 166 -18.68 18.49 3.10
N PHE A 167 -18.79 17.19 3.42
CA PHE A 167 -18.33 16.65 4.69
C PHE A 167 -16.84 16.89 4.94
N TRP A 168 -16.01 16.54 3.95
CA TRP A 168 -14.57 16.71 4.04
C TRP A 168 -14.14 18.17 3.83
N GLY A 169 -14.93 18.97 3.12
CA GLY A 169 -14.64 20.39 2.90
C GLY A 169 -13.20 20.59 2.41
N ASP A 170 -12.40 21.26 3.22
CA ASP A 170 -10.99 21.53 2.96
C ASP A 170 -10.03 20.62 3.76
N SER A 171 -10.53 19.80 4.68
CA SER A 171 -9.70 19.09 5.67
C SER A 171 -8.70 18.15 5.03
N ILE A 172 -9.10 17.35 4.03
CA ILE A 172 -8.18 16.48 3.29
C ILE A 172 -7.03 17.28 2.66
N THR A 173 -7.33 18.44 2.08
CA THR A 173 -6.30 19.29 1.45
C THR A 173 -5.37 19.87 2.50
N GLN A 174 -5.92 20.34 3.62
CA GLN A 174 -5.14 20.89 4.73
C GLN A 174 -4.24 19.83 5.35
N THR A 175 -4.70 18.59 5.53
CA THR A 175 -3.87 17.48 6.00
C THR A 175 -2.67 17.24 5.06
N CYS A 176 -2.88 17.21 3.74
CA CYS A 176 -1.77 17.08 2.79
C CYS A 176 -0.79 18.26 2.84
N ILE A 177 -1.29 19.49 3.01
CA ILE A 177 -0.45 20.70 3.15
C ILE A 177 0.41 20.62 4.42
N GLN A 178 -0.20 20.26 5.55
CA GLN A 178 0.47 20.15 6.85
C GLN A 178 1.62 19.15 6.78
N GLU A 179 1.36 17.96 6.22
CA GLU A 179 2.41 16.95 6.06
C GLU A 179 3.53 17.41 5.11
N LEU A 180 3.20 18.09 4.02
CA LEU A 180 4.22 18.67 3.13
C LEU A 180 5.04 19.77 3.84
N GLN A 181 4.47 20.43 4.84
CA GLN A 181 5.13 21.45 5.64
C GLN A 181 6.12 20.90 6.66
N GLU A 182 6.02 19.61 7.02
CA GLU A 182 6.97 18.93 7.92
C GLU A 182 8.35 18.73 7.27
N PHE A 183 8.42 18.79 5.93
CA PHE A 183 9.68 18.71 5.18
C PHE A 183 10.34 20.10 5.08
N GLU A 184 11.66 20.12 5.29
CA GLU A 184 12.48 21.34 5.22
C GLU A 184 12.56 21.93 3.81
N GLN A 185 12.75 23.26 3.78
CA GLN A 185 12.71 24.18 2.65
C GLN A 185 13.21 23.60 1.31
N SER A 186 12.30 22.95 0.59
CA SER A 186 12.48 22.53 -0.80
C SER A 186 11.14 22.65 -1.53
N GLU A 187 11.19 22.58 -2.86
CA GLU A 187 10.02 22.66 -3.73
C GLU A 187 8.98 21.59 -3.35
N ARG A 188 7.81 22.02 -2.88
CA ARG A 188 6.71 21.11 -2.51
C ARG A 188 5.85 20.83 -3.71
N PHE A 189 5.59 19.56 -3.96
CA PHE A 189 4.66 19.20 -5.01
C PHE A 189 3.82 17.97 -4.72
N ILE A 190 2.67 17.90 -5.37
CA ILE A 190 1.77 16.78 -5.35
C ILE A 190 1.71 16.15 -6.73
N VAL A 191 1.81 14.82 -6.77
CA VAL A 191 1.60 14.01 -7.97
C VAL A 191 0.20 13.39 -7.90
N ASN A 192 -0.72 13.90 -8.71
CA ASN A 192 -2.08 13.38 -8.78
C ASN A 192 -2.17 12.17 -9.72
N CYS A 193 -2.22 10.98 -9.11
CA CYS A 193 -2.57 9.70 -9.74
C CYS A 193 -4.01 9.27 -9.41
N ALA A 194 -4.81 10.11 -8.76
CA ALA A 194 -6.18 9.78 -8.40
C ALA A 194 -7.12 9.97 -9.60
N SER A 195 -8.27 9.29 -9.54
CA SER A 195 -9.39 9.59 -10.44
C SER A 195 -10.03 10.94 -10.09
N GLN A 196 -10.69 11.55 -11.07
CA GLN A 196 -11.36 12.84 -10.89
C GLN A 196 -12.40 12.83 -9.76
N GLU A 197 -13.09 11.70 -9.56
CA GLU A 197 -14.02 11.53 -8.45
C GLU A 197 -13.39 11.82 -7.09
N TYR A 198 -12.22 11.24 -6.82
CA TYR A 198 -11.54 11.41 -5.54
C TYR A 198 -10.75 12.71 -5.52
N PHE A 199 -10.11 13.09 -6.62
CA PHE A 199 -9.34 14.33 -6.69
C PHE A 199 -10.18 15.58 -6.44
N LYS A 200 -11.50 15.54 -6.69
CA LYS A 200 -12.43 16.63 -6.33
C LYS A 200 -12.50 16.94 -4.82
N SER A 201 -12.03 16.05 -3.94
CA SER A 201 -11.87 16.33 -2.51
C SER A 201 -10.62 17.18 -2.20
N ILE A 202 -9.72 17.36 -3.17
CA ILE A 202 -8.56 18.25 -3.09
C ILE A 202 -8.94 19.63 -3.62
N LYS A 203 -8.41 20.69 -3.01
CA LYS A 203 -8.61 22.08 -3.42
C LYS A 203 -7.33 22.66 -4.02
N PRO A 204 -7.15 22.66 -5.36
CA PRO A 204 -5.92 23.15 -5.99
C PRO A 204 -5.53 24.58 -5.59
N LYS A 205 -6.52 25.48 -5.40
CA LYS A 205 -6.26 26.86 -4.95
C LYS A 205 -5.62 26.94 -3.56
N LEU A 206 -5.97 26.03 -2.65
CA LEU A 206 -5.34 25.97 -1.33
C LEU A 206 -3.91 25.43 -1.41
N LEU A 207 -3.66 24.45 -2.27
CA LEU A 207 -2.30 23.96 -2.53
C LEU A 207 -1.42 25.08 -3.09
N GLU A 208 -1.91 25.81 -4.10
CA GLU A 208 -1.20 26.94 -4.71
C GLU A 208 -0.90 28.04 -3.67
N SER A 209 -1.89 28.41 -2.85
CA SER A 209 -1.72 29.41 -1.79
C SER A 209 -0.68 28.98 -0.73
N ALA A 210 -0.49 27.67 -0.56
CA ALA A 210 0.52 27.10 0.34
C ALA A 210 1.90 26.89 -0.34
N GLY A 211 2.06 27.30 -1.59
CA GLY A 211 3.29 27.13 -2.36
C GLY A 211 3.55 25.68 -2.79
N THR A 212 2.50 24.88 -2.94
CA THR A 212 2.58 23.48 -3.39
C THR A 212 2.14 23.34 -4.84
N THR A 213 3.05 22.92 -5.72
CA THR A 213 2.76 22.70 -7.14
C THR A 213 2.03 21.37 -7.34
N LEU A 214 1.00 21.34 -8.19
CA LEU A 214 0.25 20.13 -8.51
C LEU A 214 0.61 19.63 -9.92
N TYR A 215 1.12 18.40 -10.02
CA TYR A 215 1.35 17.69 -11.28
C TYR A 215 0.30 16.60 -11.50
N ASN A 216 -0.44 16.65 -12.61
CA ASN A 216 -1.46 15.65 -12.94
C ASN A 216 -0.92 14.58 -13.88
N MET A 217 -1.03 13.32 -13.47
CA MET A 217 -0.66 12.18 -14.32
C MET A 217 -1.87 11.73 -15.14
N VAL A 218 -1.83 12.01 -16.44
CA VAL A 218 -2.94 11.76 -17.36
C VAL A 218 -2.64 10.51 -18.19
N PHE A 219 -3.52 9.51 -18.07
CA PHE A 219 -3.45 8.25 -18.81
C PHE A 219 -4.71 8.08 -19.66
N PRO A 220 -4.71 8.54 -20.93
CA PRO A 220 -5.83 8.38 -21.83
C PRO A 220 -6.09 6.90 -22.18
N GLY A 221 -7.34 6.57 -22.52
CA GLY A 221 -7.74 5.25 -22.98
C GLY A 221 -8.64 4.49 -22.01
N PRO A 222 -8.78 3.16 -22.18
CA PRO A 222 -9.70 2.35 -21.37
C PRO A 222 -9.40 2.45 -19.86
N SER A 223 -10.47 2.59 -19.07
CA SER A 223 -10.35 2.92 -17.64
C SER A 223 -9.57 1.89 -16.82
N VAL A 224 -9.56 0.62 -17.22
CA VAL A 224 -8.78 -0.44 -16.56
C VAL A 224 -7.29 -0.16 -16.68
N TYR A 225 -6.79 0.11 -17.89
CA TYR A 225 -5.38 0.42 -18.13
C TYR A 225 -4.97 1.74 -17.48
N ALA A 226 -5.81 2.77 -17.54
CA ALA A 226 -5.54 4.04 -16.88
C ALA A 226 -5.43 3.89 -15.35
N LYS A 227 -6.30 3.07 -14.73
CA LYS A 227 -6.24 2.79 -13.29
C LYS A 227 -4.97 2.02 -12.92
N GLU A 228 -4.63 1.00 -13.70
CA GLU A 228 -3.39 0.24 -13.48
C GLU A 228 -2.15 1.12 -13.61
N ALA A 229 -2.08 1.95 -14.66
CA ALA A 229 -0.98 2.89 -14.88
C ALA A 229 -0.80 3.88 -13.73
N ARG A 230 -1.89 4.39 -13.14
CA ARG A 230 -1.83 5.27 -11.95
C ARG A 230 -1.15 4.59 -10.75
N GLY A 231 -1.49 3.33 -10.49
CA GLY A 231 -0.84 2.55 -9.45
C GLY A 231 0.62 2.24 -9.79
N ALA A 232 0.89 1.87 -11.04
CA ALA A 232 2.24 1.60 -11.54
C ALA A 232 3.13 2.86 -11.51
N MET A 233 2.58 4.06 -11.73
CA MET A 233 3.27 5.33 -11.56
C MET A 233 3.68 5.54 -10.11
N CYS A 234 2.76 5.33 -9.15
CA CYS A 234 3.11 5.39 -7.73
C CYS A 234 4.20 4.37 -7.37
N ARG A 235 4.10 3.14 -7.89
CA ARG A 235 5.16 2.14 -7.71
C ARG A 235 6.49 2.59 -8.31
N TYR A 236 6.48 3.11 -9.53
CA TYR A 236 7.68 3.60 -10.22
C TYR A 236 8.37 4.68 -9.39
N ILE A 237 7.61 5.64 -8.86
CA ILE A 237 8.11 6.69 -7.98
C ILE A 237 8.74 6.09 -6.72
N VAL A 238 8.04 5.14 -6.07
CA VAL A 238 8.54 4.46 -4.87
C VAL A 238 9.85 3.74 -5.17
N ILE A 239 9.84 2.77 -6.09
CA ILE A 239 10.98 1.88 -6.34
C ILE A 239 12.22 2.65 -6.81
N ASN A 240 12.05 3.68 -7.63
CA ASN A 240 13.17 4.46 -8.16
C ASN A 240 13.50 5.70 -7.31
N ARG A 241 12.82 5.90 -6.18
CA ARG A 241 12.98 7.06 -5.28
C ARG A 241 12.91 8.38 -6.07
N ILE A 242 11.89 8.51 -6.92
CA ILE A 242 11.70 9.71 -7.74
C ILE A 242 11.21 10.86 -6.86
N THR A 243 11.94 11.97 -6.91
CA THR A 243 11.74 13.10 -5.99
C THR A 243 11.70 14.44 -6.73
N THR A 244 11.70 14.41 -8.06
CA THR A 244 11.64 15.59 -8.92
C THR A 244 10.57 15.43 -9.99
N PRO A 245 9.93 16.53 -10.45
CA PRO A 245 8.98 16.49 -11.56
C PRO A 245 9.57 15.89 -12.84
N GLU A 246 10.81 16.22 -13.19
CA GLU A 246 11.50 15.68 -14.38
C GLU A 246 11.61 14.15 -14.33
N GLY A 247 11.87 13.59 -13.15
CA GLY A 247 11.95 12.13 -12.97
C GLY A 247 10.64 11.41 -13.29
N LEU A 248 9.48 12.06 -13.11
CA LEU A 248 8.18 11.47 -13.40
C LEU A 248 8.01 11.09 -14.88
N LYS A 249 8.66 11.84 -15.78
CA LYS A 249 8.58 11.65 -17.24
C LYS A 249 9.21 10.34 -17.70
N GLY A 250 10.04 9.69 -16.87
CA GLY A 250 10.68 8.41 -17.16
C GLY A 250 9.79 7.18 -16.99
N PHE A 251 8.53 7.34 -16.57
CA PHE A 251 7.59 6.24 -16.41
C PHE A 251 7.26 5.53 -17.73
N THR A 252 7.32 4.20 -17.72
CA THR A 252 7.07 3.37 -18.91
C THR A 252 6.00 2.29 -18.71
N GLY A 253 5.30 2.25 -17.57
CA GLY A 253 4.37 1.16 -17.26
C GLY A 253 5.02 -0.02 -16.56
N SER A 254 4.25 -1.09 -16.42
CA SER A 254 4.72 -2.35 -15.83
C SER A 254 5.45 -3.22 -16.86
N GLU A 255 5.11 -3.06 -18.15
CA GLU A 255 5.60 -3.86 -19.27
C GLU A 255 6.28 -3.01 -20.36
N GLY A 256 6.54 -1.73 -20.09
CA GLY A 256 7.09 -0.80 -21.08
C GLY A 256 6.04 -0.30 -22.09
N GLU A 257 4.76 -0.41 -21.75
CA GLU A 257 3.61 -0.07 -22.60
C GLU A 257 3.21 1.41 -22.57
N TRP A 258 3.77 2.22 -21.66
CA TRP A 258 3.51 3.65 -21.58
C TRP A 258 4.74 4.47 -21.99
N SER A 259 4.50 5.69 -22.47
CA SER A 259 5.55 6.68 -22.73
C SER A 259 5.02 8.09 -22.52
N PHE A 260 5.84 8.97 -21.95
CA PHE A 260 5.52 10.39 -21.87
C PHE A 260 5.36 11.01 -23.27
N ASP A 261 4.29 11.78 -23.47
CA ASP A 261 3.99 12.48 -24.72
C ASP A 261 4.15 13.99 -24.50
N ALA A 262 5.31 14.52 -24.89
CA ALA A 262 5.65 15.94 -24.74
C ALA A 262 4.71 16.86 -25.54
N ASN A 263 4.16 16.39 -26.67
CA ASN A 263 3.29 17.20 -27.51
C ASN A 263 1.87 17.33 -26.95
N LYS A 264 1.43 16.35 -26.15
CA LYS A 264 0.13 16.39 -25.46
C LYS A 264 0.22 16.90 -24.02
N SER A 265 1.42 17.00 -23.47
CA SER A 265 1.66 17.51 -22.12
C SER A 265 1.75 19.03 -22.12
N SER A 266 1.24 19.67 -21.07
CA SER A 266 1.25 21.13 -20.96
C SER A 266 1.34 21.56 -19.51
N GLY A 267 2.28 22.47 -19.19
CA GLY A 267 2.49 22.94 -17.83
C GLY A 267 2.75 21.77 -16.87
N THR A 268 1.84 21.56 -15.93
CA THR A 268 1.92 20.49 -14.93
C THR A 268 1.05 19.26 -15.24
N ASP A 269 0.40 19.23 -16.40
CA ASP A 269 -0.33 18.05 -16.88
C ASP A 269 0.59 17.18 -17.73
N PHE A 270 1.00 16.03 -17.19
CA PHE A 270 1.87 15.07 -17.87
C PHE A 270 1.02 13.94 -18.47
N VAL A 271 1.00 13.89 -19.80
CA VAL A 271 0.26 12.90 -20.57
C VAL A 271 1.17 11.74 -20.93
N PHE A 272 0.72 10.52 -20.61
CA PHE A 272 1.39 9.28 -21.01
C PHE A 272 0.48 8.54 -21.99
N THR A 273 1.01 8.18 -23.15
CA THR A 273 0.28 7.41 -24.16
C THR A 273 0.65 5.95 -24.09
N ARG A 274 -0.32 5.07 -24.35
CA ARG A 274 -0.11 3.62 -24.38
C ARG A 274 0.21 3.14 -25.79
N GLY A 275 1.30 2.40 -25.95
CA GLY A 275 1.67 1.70 -27.17
C GLY A 275 1.48 0.18 -27.05
N ALA A 276 1.94 -0.57 -28.05
CA ALA A 276 2.13 -2.01 -27.89
C ALA A 276 3.23 -2.25 -26.84
N ALA A 277 3.00 -3.17 -25.91
CA ALA A 277 4.01 -3.56 -24.92
C ALA A 277 5.30 -3.96 -25.64
N LYS A 278 6.41 -3.30 -25.32
CA LYS A 278 7.71 -3.72 -25.84
C LYS A 278 8.02 -5.05 -25.17
N LYS A 279 7.99 -6.15 -25.92
CA LYS A 279 8.57 -7.42 -25.45
C LYS A 279 10.01 -7.12 -25.02
N LEU A 280 10.26 -7.10 -23.72
CA LEU A 280 11.59 -6.95 -23.18
C LEU A 280 12.38 -8.19 -23.63
N ASN A 281 13.19 -8.03 -24.67
CA ASN A 281 14.21 -9.02 -25.00
C ASN A 281 15.16 -9.04 -23.80
N ALA A 282 15.07 -10.10 -23.00
CA ALA A 282 16.00 -10.37 -21.91
C ALA A 282 17.39 -10.68 -22.47
N LYS A 283 18.10 -9.65 -22.96
CA LYS A 283 19.56 -9.68 -23.03
C LYS A 283 20.06 -9.09 -21.72
N ALA A 284 20.50 -9.98 -20.84
CA ALA A 284 21.04 -9.69 -19.52
C ALA A 284 22.01 -8.51 -19.55
N ALA A 285 21.64 -7.42 -18.88
CA ALA A 285 22.62 -6.51 -18.31
C ALA A 285 23.34 -7.28 -17.19
N LYS A 286 24.63 -7.59 -17.40
CA LYS A 286 25.47 -8.17 -16.34
C LYS A 286 25.46 -7.23 -15.13
N PRO A 287 25.23 -7.72 -13.91
CA PRO A 287 25.40 -6.91 -12.72
C PRO A 287 26.88 -6.51 -12.58
N ALA A 288 27.12 -5.23 -12.30
CA ALA A 288 28.45 -4.73 -11.96
C ALA A 288 28.98 -5.50 -10.74
N LYS A 289 30.19 -6.08 -10.87
CA LYS A 289 30.88 -6.78 -9.79
C LYS A 289 31.07 -5.81 -8.61
N ARG A 290 30.42 -6.12 -7.49
CA ARG A 290 30.75 -5.57 -6.18
C ARG A 290 32.09 -6.18 -5.75
N ALA A 291 33.09 -5.35 -5.49
CA ALA A 291 34.39 -5.79 -4.99
C ALA A 291 34.19 -6.48 -3.62
N GLN A 292 34.58 -7.75 -3.53
CA GLN A 292 34.75 -8.46 -2.27
C GLN A 292 36.08 -8.01 -1.66
N ALA A 293 36.03 -7.51 -0.43
CA ALA A 293 37.20 -7.30 0.41
C ALA A 293 37.57 -8.66 1.01
N ASP A 294 38.76 -9.16 0.66
CA ASP A 294 39.37 -10.34 1.26
C ASP A 294 39.62 -10.07 2.75
N THR A 295 38.98 -10.86 3.61
CA THR A 295 39.32 -10.93 5.03
C THR A 295 40.16 -12.18 5.21
N VAL A 296 41.48 -12.00 5.34
CA VAL A 296 42.42 -13.04 5.73
C VAL A 296 42.25 -13.29 7.22
N ILE A 297 41.83 -14.50 7.60
CA ILE A 297 41.98 -15.01 8.96
C ILE A 297 43.08 -16.07 8.90
N GLU A 298 44.22 -15.76 9.53
CA GLU A 298 45.31 -16.70 9.77
C GLU A 298 44.87 -17.76 10.79
N GLU A 299 44.81 -19.03 10.37
CA GLU A 299 44.78 -20.16 11.29
C GLU A 299 46.23 -20.53 11.67
N ARG A 300 46.52 -20.47 12.97
CA ARG A 300 47.74 -21.06 13.56
C ARG A 300 47.47 -22.51 13.93
N ASP A 301 48.31 -23.36 13.37
CA ASP A 301 48.40 -24.80 13.58
C ASP A 301 48.92 -25.14 14.99
N SER A 302 48.25 -26.09 15.67
CA SER A 302 48.85 -26.85 16.76
C SER A 302 48.24 -28.25 16.86
N THR A 303 48.95 -29.19 16.22
CA THR A 303 49.08 -30.64 16.50
C THR A 303 48.46 -31.22 17.78
N ALA A 304 47.70 -32.32 17.64
CA ALA A 304 47.78 -33.52 18.51
C ALA A 304 47.06 -34.74 17.89
N LYS A 305 47.79 -35.85 17.80
CA LYS A 305 47.33 -37.22 17.47
C LYS A 305 46.32 -37.76 18.50
N SER A 306 45.35 -38.57 18.08
CA SER A 306 45.05 -39.88 18.68
C SER A 306 43.98 -40.65 17.90
N THR A 307 44.07 -41.97 18.04
CA THR A 307 43.48 -43.13 17.35
C THR A 307 42.01 -43.45 17.67
N GLY A 308 41.31 -44.18 16.79
CA GLY A 308 40.24 -45.12 17.24
C GLY A 308 39.07 -45.48 16.30
N LYS A 309 39.22 -46.55 15.51
CA LYS A 309 38.29 -47.69 15.25
C LYS A 309 36.77 -47.51 15.01
N ASN A 310 36.34 -48.00 13.83
CA ASN A 310 35.14 -48.79 13.46
C ASN A 310 33.89 -48.83 14.37
N THR A 311 32.70 -48.64 13.77
CA THR A 311 31.71 -49.74 13.55
C THR A 311 30.53 -49.33 12.65
N LYS A 312 30.09 -50.31 11.84
CA LYS A 312 28.89 -50.33 10.99
C LYS A 312 27.59 -50.28 11.81
N LYS A 313 26.52 -49.69 11.27
CA LYS A 313 25.18 -50.30 11.30
C LYS A 313 24.26 -49.78 10.19
N SER A 314 23.69 -50.75 9.48
CA SER A 314 22.65 -50.67 8.45
C SER A 314 21.29 -50.26 9.02
N THR A 315 20.46 -49.61 8.20
CA THR A 315 19.00 -49.58 8.37
C THR A 315 18.33 -49.74 7.02
N GLU A 316 17.57 -50.82 6.89
CA GLU A 316 16.59 -51.08 5.84
C GLU A 316 15.36 -50.18 6.04
N LYS A 317 14.74 -49.75 4.93
CA LYS A 317 13.43 -49.12 4.91
C LYS A 317 12.63 -49.78 3.80
N ALA A 318 11.66 -50.63 4.17
CA ALA A 318 10.67 -51.18 3.26
C ALA A 318 9.42 -50.29 3.27
N THR A 319 9.02 -49.89 2.08
CA THR A 319 7.80 -49.16 1.69
C THR A 319 6.84 -50.11 0.99
N THR A 320 5.54 -49.99 1.25
CA THR A 320 4.38 -50.11 0.30
C THR A 320 3.08 -49.95 1.12
N LYS A 321 2.21 -48.96 0.85
CA LYS A 321 1.11 -48.95 -0.16
C LYS A 321 -0.01 -49.95 0.20
N ASP A 322 -1.32 -49.73 0.03
CA ASP A 322 -2.23 -48.72 -0.54
C ASP A 322 -3.65 -49.17 -0.02
N VAL A 323 -4.63 -48.28 0.27
CA VAL A 323 -5.95 -48.10 -0.45
C VAL A 323 -6.96 -49.27 -0.21
N ASP A 324 -8.18 -49.13 0.34
CA ASP A 324 -9.47 -48.55 -0.13
C ASP A 324 -10.55 -48.76 0.98
N GLU A 325 -11.49 -47.83 1.26
CA GLU A 325 -12.90 -47.77 0.80
C GLU A 325 -13.92 -48.59 1.66
N GLU A 326 -14.91 -47.92 2.30
CA GLU A 326 -16.35 -48.25 2.20
C GLU A 326 -17.24 -47.41 3.15
N THR A 327 -18.37 -46.96 2.59
CA THR A 327 -19.51 -46.32 3.24
C THR A 327 -20.77 -47.14 2.95
N ASN A 328 -21.56 -47.52 3.96
CA ASN A 328 -23.04 -47.47 3.98
C ASN A 328 -23.61 -48.11 5.26
N GLU A 329 -24.57 -47.46 5.93
CA GLU A 329 -25.94 -48.00 6.06
C GLU A 329 -26.91 -47.00 6.72
N SER A 330 -28.15 -47.07 6.25
CA SER A 330 -29.29 -46.22 6.54
C SER A 330 -30.28 -46.85 7.52
N THR A 331 -31.06 -46.05 8.26
CA THR A 331 -32.46 -46.42 8.58
C THR A 331 -33.33 -45.19 8.87
N MET A 332 -34.64 -45.37 8.67
CA MET A 332 -35.61 -44.39 8.15
C MET A 332 -36.80 -44.18 9.12
N ARG A 333 -37.47 -43.01 9.01
CA ARG A 333 -38.90 -42.69 9.36
C ARG A 333 -39.23 -42.55 10.86
N ARG A 334 -40.14 -41.68 11.33
CA ARG A 334 -41.44 -41.23 10.77
C ARG A 334 -41.95 -39.96 11.50
N SER A 335 -42.72 -39.14 10.79
CA SER A 335 -43.44 -37.94 11.25
C SER A 335 -44.88 -38.25 11.71
N LYS A 336 -45.43 -37.46 12.67
CA LYS A 336 -46.71 -36.70 12.60
C LYS A 336 -47.31 -36.33 14.00
N ARG A 337 -47.69 -35.04 14.11
CA ARG A 337 -48.86 -34.38 14.75
C ARG A 337 -49.44 -34.93 16.08
N LEU A 338 -49.68 -34.02 17.04
CA LEU A 338 -51.04 -33.55 17.43
C LEU A 338 -51.03 -32.39 18.46
N ARG A 339 -52.05 -31.53 18.36
CA ARG A 339 -52.40 -30.39 19.23
C ARG A 339 -53.15 -30.84 20.50
N SER A 340 -53.34 -29.87 21.42
CA SER A 340 -54.17 -29.80 22.65
C SER A 340 -53.31 -29.95 23.92
N LYS A 341 -53.38 -29.08 24.94
CA LYS A 341 -54.34 -28.06 25.35
C LYS A 341 -53.64 -26.76 25.72
#